data_AF-A0A8D5G9D0-F1
#
_entry.id   AF-A0A8D5G9D0-F1
#
_cell.length_a   1.000
_cell.length_b   1.000
_cell.length_c   1.000
_cell.angle_alpha   90.00
_cell.angle_beta   90.00
_cell.angle_gamma   90.00
#
_symmetry.space_group_name_H-M   'P 1'
#
loop_
_entity.id
_entity.type
_entity.pdbx_description
1 polymer ?
#
loop_
_entity_poly.entity_id
_entity_poly.type
_entity_poly.pdbx_seq_one_letter_code
_entity_poly.pdbx_strand_id
1 'polypeptide(L)'
;MSLYKRKDSANWWVKVSVLGCKPIQQSTGTTDKQKASEYEAKLKNNLWEQKRLGTKPRYTWEEAVVRYIEETSHKSSHSSDIHHFRWLSTYLANKYLDEIDRSLLDSITAIRQKTGVTNATVNRCMQVVSRVLRRAALDWEWLARASKVRSLPEPQKRIRWLTVDEATKLLNELPPHLEAMVRFSLATGLRQSNVYNLQWSQIDLARHQAWIYADQAKGGKAIAVPLSSEAIQVLRGQLFNQKSHVFTYRGQPITNVKGRAWRKALVRAGIDNFRWHDLRHTWASWHVQNGTPLHVLQQLGGWQSLEMVQKYAHLSSEHLAPYVERVSGLNVNDGVTDVATFQLRKG
;
A
#
# COMPACT_ATOMS: atom_id res chain seq x y z
N MET A 1 6.28 45.90 -32.05
CA MET A 1 7.48 45.04 -32.09
C MET A 1 7.33 43.99 -31.02
N SER A 2 7.48 42.72 -31.39
CA SER A 2 7.26 41.58 -30.50
C SER A 2 8.54 41.14 -29.79
N LEU A 3 9.73 41.53 -30.28
CA LEU A 3 11.01 41.42 -29.58
C LEU A 3 11.40 42.73 -28.89
N TYR A 4 11.85 42.65 -27.64
CA TYR A 4 12.33 43.78 -26.86
C TYR A 4 13.40 43.34 -25.85
N LYS A 5 14.21 44.27 -25.34
CA LYS A 5 15.15 44.01 -24.23
C LYS A 5 14.59 44.59 -22.93
N ARG A 6 14.76 43.86 -21.82
CA ARG A 6 14.47 44.39 -20.49
C ARG A 6 15.72 45.02 -19.88
N LYS A 7 15.56 45.94 -18.92
CA LYS A 7 16.67 46.60 -18.23
C LYS A 7 17.46 45.66 -17.30
N ASP A 8 16.85 44.55 -16.90
CA ASP A 8 17.35 43.56 -15.94
C ASP A 8 17.90 42.28 -16.62
N SER A 9 17.95 42.20 -17.95
CA SER A 9 18.34 40.98 -18.66
C SER A 9 19.13 41.28 -19.94
N ALA A 10 20.26 40.59 -20.11
CA ALA A 10 21.06 40.67 -21.34
C ALA A 10 20.38 39.99 -22.54
N ASN A 11 19.42 39.10 -22.29
CA ASN A 11 18.74 38.30 -23.31
C ASN A 11 17.58 39.08 -23.94
N TRP A 12 17.29 38.80 -25.21
CA TRP A 12 16.08 39.29 -25.87
C TRP A 12 14.84 38.64 -25.25
N TRP A 13 13.77 39.40 -25.11
CA TRP A 13 12.46 38.92 -24.68
C TRP A 13 11.48 38.99 -25.83
N VAL A 14 10.56 38.03 -25.87
CA VAL A 14 9.50 37.97 -26.87
C VAL A 14 8.13 38.12 -26.20
N LYS A 15 7.26 38.94 -26.79
CA LYS A 15 5.85 39.06 -26.46
C LYS A 15 5.03 38.75 -27.72
N VAL A 16 4.46 37.55 -27.80
CA VAL A 16 3.64 37.13 -28.94
C VAL A 16 2.19 37.02 -28.51
N SER A 17 1.30 37.65 -29.27
CA SER A 17 -0.14 37.53 -29.13
C SER A 17 -0.73 37.04 -30.45
N VAL A 18 -1.35 35.86 -30.45
CA VAL A 18 -2.18 35.37 -31.55
C VAL A 18 -3.63 35.56 -31.14
N LEU A 19 -4.46 36.05 -32.07
CA LEU A 19 -5.85 36.43 -31.82
C LEU A 19 -6.65 35.23 -31.26
N GLY A 20 -7.05 35.28 -29.98
CA GLY A 20 -7.74 34.20 -29.27
C GLY A 20 -6.86 33.30 -28.37
N CYS A 21 -5.53 33.44 -28.39
CA CYS A 21 -4.61 32.78 -27.45
C CYS A 21 -4.20 33.75 -26.34
N LYS A 22 -3.90 33.24 -25.12
CA LYS A 22 -3.30 34.07 -24.08
C LYS A 22 -1.92 34.58 -24.56
N PRO A 23 -1.59 35.87 -24.39
CA PRO A 23 -0.30 36.39 -24.80
C PRO A 23 0.83 35.74 -24.00
N ILE A 24 1.84 35.22 -24.70
CA ILE A 24 3.03 34.63 -24.08
C ILE A 24 4.12 35.70 -24.03
N GLN A 25 4.73 35.86 -22.86
CA GLN A 25 5.86 36.76 -22.63
C GLN A 25 6.98 36.01 -21.93
N GLN A 26 8.07 35.73 -22.65
CA GLN A 26 9.20 34.97 -22.10
C GLN A 26 10.54 35.41 -22.68
N SER A 27 11.62 35.10 -21.96
CA SER A 27 12.99 35.31 -22.43
C SER A 27 13.31 34.33 -23.56
N THR A 28 13.98 34.81 -24.62
CA THR A 28 14.48 33.97 -25.73
C THR A 28 15.76 33.22 -25.35
N GLY A 29 16.37 33.53 -24.20
CA GLY A 29 17.60 32.88 -23.74
C GLY A 29 18.87 33.23 -24.54
N THR A 30 18.80 34.19 -25.47
CA THR A 30 19.92 34.58 -26.32
C THR A 30 20.08 36.10 -26.39
N THR A 31 21.33 36.57 -26.49
CA THR A 31 21.71 37.97 -26.71
C THR A 31 21.73 38.34 -28.20
N ASP A 32 21.74 37.34 -29.08
CA ASP A 32 21.78 37.46 -30.53
C ASP A 32 20.37 37.74 -31.09
N LYS A 33 20.25 38.84 -31.82
CA LYS A 33 18.98 39.31 -32.40
C LYS A 33 18.46 38.38 -33.51
N GLN A 34 19.35 37.75 -34.29
CA GLN A 34 18.94 36.83 -35.35
C GLN A 34 18.32 35.55 -34.76
N LYS A 35 19.01 34.92 -33.79
CA LYS A 35 18.49 33.75 -33.07
C LYS A 35 17.20 34.06 -32.29
N ALA A 36 17.10 35.27 -31.73
CA ALA A 36 15.86 35.72 -31.09
C ALA A 36 14.69 35.86 -32.08
N SER A 37 14.96 36.33 -33.30
CA SER A 37 13.97 36.42 -34.38
C SER A 37 13.52 35.05 -34.89
N GLU A 38 14.43 34.09 -35.00
CA GLU A 38 14.09 32.70 -35.34
C GLU A 38 13.24 32.03 -34.25
N TYR A 39 13.58 32.27 -32.98
CA TYR A 39 12.80 31.79 -31.83
C TYR A 39 11.39 32.39 -31.82
N GLU A 40 11.27 33.70 -32.06
CA GLU A 40 9.98 34.38 -32.22
C GLU A 40 9.16 33.76 -33.35
N ALA A 41 9.75 33.56 -34.53
CA ALA A 41 9.07 33.00 -35.68
C ALA A 41 8.55 31.58 -35.39
N LYS A 42 9.36 30.73 -34.74
CA LYS A 42 8.96 29.39 -34.27
C LYS A 42 7.80 29.47 -33.27
N LEU A 43 7.87 30.38 -32.30
CA LEU A 43 6.84 30.55 -31.28
C LEU A 43 5.50 30.99 -31.91
N LYS A 44 5.55 31.93 -32.85
CA LYS A 44 4.38 32.44 -33.55
C LYS A 44 3.76 31.38 -34.47
N ASN A 45 4.59 30.59 -35.17
CA ASN A 45 4.10 29.47 -35.97
C ASN A 45 3.42 28.41 -35.10
N ASN A 46 4.04 28.02 -33.98
CA ASN A 46 3.44 27.06 -33.03
C ASN A 46 2.09 27.57 -32.49
N LEU A 47 1.97 28.83 -32.10
CA LEU A 47 0.72 29.42 -31.63
C LEU A 47 -0.37 29.49 -32.72
N TRP A 48 0.04 29.71 -33.98
CA TRP A 48 -0.87 29.74 -35.12
C TRP A 48 -1.32 28.32 -35.52
N GLU A 49 -0.41 27.34 -35.53
CA GLU A 49 -0.72 25.92 -35.74
C GLU A 49 -1.64 25.38 -34.66
N GLN A 50 -1.39 25.68 -33.37
CA GLN A 50 -2.29 25.34 -32.25
C GLN A 50 -3.73 25.80 -32.50
N LYS A 51 -3.90 27.02 -33.01
CA LYS A 51 -5.23 27.57 -33.31
C LYS A 51 -5.85 26.94 -34.57
N ARG A 52 -5.07 26.75 -35.63
CA ARG A 52 -5.59 26.30 -36.93
C ARG A 52 -5.84 24.79 -36.99
N LEU A 53 -5.00 24.00 -36.32
CA LEU A 53 -5.05 22.54 -36.30
C LEU A 53 -5.73 21.97 -35.04
N GLY A 54 -6.09 22.82 -34.07
CA GLY A 54 -6.60 22.36 -32.78
C GLY A 54 -5.57 21.59 -31.96
N THR A 55 -4.28 21.74 -32.27
CA THR A 55 -3.19 21.05 -31.59
C THR A 55 -3.10 21.52 -30.15
N LYS A 56 -3.23 20.58 -29.21
CA LYS A 56 -3.15 20.85 -27.77
C LYS A 56 -1.77 21.41 -27.41
N PRO A 57 -1.68 22.36 -26.46
CA PRO A 57 -0.39 22.82 -25.96
C PRO A 57 0.43 21.65 -25.41
N ARG A 58 1.74 21.68 -25.66
CA ARG A 58 2.68 20.70 -25.09
C ARG A 58 2.97 21.12 -23.65
N TYR A 59 2.86 20.16 -22.73
CA TYR A 59 3.12 20.36 -21.31
C TYR A 59 4.38 19.60 -20.90
N THR A 60 5.11 20.16 -19.94
CA THR A 60 6.30 19.50 -19.38
C THR A 60 5.95 18.52 -18.26
N TRP A 61 6.91 17.64 -17.96
CA TRP A 61 6.82 16.78 -16.79
C TRP A 61 6.67 17.57 -15.49
N GLU A 62 7.38 18.69 -15.31
CA GLU A 62 7.30 19.51 -14.10
C GLU A 62 5.93 20.11 -13.89
N GLU A 63 5.32 20.67 -14.94
CA GLU A 63 3.96 21.23 -14.88
C GLU A 63 2.96 20.15 -14.44
N ALA A 64 3.11 18.94 -14.98
CA ALA A 64 2.27 17.81 -14.62
C ALA A 64 2.50 17.36 -13.16
N VAL A 65 3.75 17.35 -12.69
CA VAL A 65 4.07 16.97 -11.30
C VAL A 65 3.54 17.99 -10.31
N VAL A 66 3.71 19.29 -10.56
CA VAL A 66 3.21 20.37 -9.70
C VAL A 66 1.70 20.24 -9.53
N ARG A 67 0.97 20.16 -10.66
CA ARG A 67 -0.48 19.98 -10.63
C ARG A 67 -0.89 18.69 -9.93
N TYR A 68 -0.19 17.58 -10.17
CA TYR A 68 -0.49 16.31 -9.49
C TYR A 68 -0.33 16.44 -7.97
N ILE A 69 0.76 17.05 -7.50
CA ILE A 69 1.06 17.22 -6.08
C ILE A 69 -0.02 18.08 -5.41
N GLU A 70 -0.39 19.21 -6.00
CA GLU A 70 -1.45 20.09 -5.48
C GLU A 70 -2.79 19.34 -5.34
N GLU A 71 -3.23 18.67 -6.41
CA GLU A 71 -4.50 17.92 -6.43
C GLU A 71 -4.50 16.70 -5.48
N THR A 72 -3.33 16.19 -5.11
CA THR A 72 -3.19 14.96 -4.30
C THR A 72 -2.62 15.20 -2.91
N SER A 73 -2.60 16.45 -2.45
CA SER A 73 -2.15 16.88 -1.11
C SER A 73 -2.83 16.13 0.04
N HIS A 74 -4.09 15.74 -0.12
CA HIS A 74 -4.87 14.99 0.87
C HIS A 74 -4.47 13.50 0.99
N LYS A 75 -3.64 12.96 0.09
CA LYS A 75 -3.29 11.53 0.11
C LYS A 75 -2.28 11.23 1.21
N SER A 76 -2.49 10.12 1.93
CA SER A 76 -1.49 9.60 2.87
C SER A 76 -0.16 9.20 2.22
N SER A 77 -0.14 8.92 0.91
CA SER A 77 1.09 8.64 0.15
C SER A 77 1.82 9.89 -0.33
N HIS A 78 1.28 11.09 -0.12
CA HIS A 78 1.78 12.33 -0.72
C HIS A 78 3.27 12.57 -0.48
N SER A 79 3.74 12.41 0.76
CA SER A 79 5.15 12.58 1.12
C SER A 79 6.08 11.55 0.43
N SER A 80 5.62 10.30 0.30
CA SER A 80 6.35 9.25 -0.43
C SER A 80 6.37 9.51 -1.93
N ASP A 81 5.27 10.03 -2.49
CA ASP A 81 5.17 10.38 -3.90
C ASP A 81 6.16 11.52 -4.23
N ILE A 82 6.26 12.56 -3.37
CA ILE A 82 7.27 13.63 -3.50
C ILE A 82 8.70 13.07 -3.52
N HIS A 83 9.01 12.10 -2.65
CA HIS A 83 10.33 11.49 -2.63
C HIS A 83 10.66 10.79 -3.96
N HIS A 84 9.69 10.11 -4.56
CA HIS A 84 9.85 9.52 -5.90
C HIS A 84 10.03 10.61 -6.97
N PHE A 85 9.23 11.68 -6.94
CA PHE A 85 9.33 12.78 -7.90
C PHE A 85 10.70 13.45 -7.88
N ARG A 86 11.28 13.71 -6.70
CA ARG A 86 12.63 14.28 -6.56
C ARG A 86 13.72 13.42 -7.19
N TRP A 87 13.56 12.11 -7.16
CA TRP A 87 14.50 11.23 -7.85
C TRP A 87 14.21 11.18 -9.35
N LEU A 88 12.96 11.20 -9.76
CA LEU A 88 12.57 11.18 -11.17
C LEU A 88 12.95 12.46 -11.91
N SER A 89 12.99 13.61 -11.23
CA SER A 89 13.35 14.89 -11.84
C SER A 89 14.77 14.89 -12.40
N THR A 90 15.69 14.04 -11.94
CA THR A 90 17.04 13.97 -12.53
C THR A 90 17.04 13.36 -13.94
N TYR A 91 15.95 12.70 -14.36
CA TYR A 91 15.85 12.02 -15.66
C TYR A 91 14.73 12.55 -16.54
N LEU A 92 13.66 13.07 -15.92
CA LEU A 92 12.47 13.57 -16.63
C LEU A 92 12.41 15.10 -16.69
N ALA A 93 13.36 15.81 -16.08
CA ALA A 93 13.33 17.27 -16.11
C ALA A 93 13.41 17.83 -17.53
N ASN A 94 12.65 18.90 -17.77
CA ASN A 94 12.50 19.62 -19.04
C ASN A 94 11.99 18.79 -20.21
N LYS A 95 11.54 17.55 -19.97
CA LYS A 95 10.92 16.72 -21.01
C LYS A 95 9.45 17.07 -21.14
N TYR A 96 8.96 17.09 -22.37
CA TYR A 96 7.54 17.17 -22.62
C TYR A 96 6.86 15.82 -22.37
N LEU A 97 5.60 15.84 -21.97
CA LEU A 97 4.85 14.62 -21.67
C LEU A 97 4.75 13.65 -22.86
N ASP A 98 4.73 14.17 -24.08
CA ASP A 98 4.71 13.41 -25.33
C ASP A 98 6.07 12.78 -25.70
N GLU A 99 7.16 13.24 -25.09
CA GLU A 99 8.52 12.66 -25.22
C GLU A 99 8.77 11.53 -24.21
N ILE A 100 7.87 11.35 -23.23
CA ILE A 100 7.96 10.29 -22.23
C ILE A 100 7.38 9.00 -22.81
N ASP A 101 8.19 8.35 -23.64
CA ASP A 101 7.84 7.09 -24.26
C ASP A 101 8.22 5.87 -23.39
N ARG A 102 7.91 4.67 -23.91
CA ARG A 102 8.23 3.43 -23.23
C ARG A 102 9.73 3.19 -23.08
N SER A 103 10.52 3.53 -24.10
CA SER A 103 11.96 3.26 -24.13
C SER A 103 12.68 4.06 -23.03
N LEU A 104 12.29 5.33 -22.88
CA LEU A 104 12.76 6.18 -21.79
C LEU A 104 12.38 5.59 -20.43
N LEU A 105 11.12 5.19 -20.24
CA LEU A 105 10.67 4.60 -18.97
C LEU A 105 11.39 3.29 -18.62
N ASP A 106 11.65 2.44 -19.61
CA ASP A 106 12.40 1.19 -19.45
C ASP A 106 13.88 1.50 -19.08
N SER A 107 14.50 2.53 -19.68
CA SER A 107 15.86 2.95 -19.32
C SER A 107 15.95 3.50 -17.88
N ILE A 108 14.99 4.32 -17.44
CA ILE A 108 14.90 4.82 -16.06
C ILE A 108 14.68 3.66 -15.09
N THR A 109 13.85 2.68 -15.45
CA THR A 109 13.63 1.47 -14.67
C THR A 109 14.95 0.71 -14.47
N ALA A 110 15.72 0.50 -15.54
CA ALA A 110 17.02 -0.17 -15.47
C ALA A 110 18.03 0.61 -14.60
N ILE A 111 18.06 1.94 -14.71
CA ILE A 111 18.89 2.80 -13.86
C ILE A 111 18.50 2.63 -12.39
N ARG A 112 17.19 2.64 -12.06
CA ARG A 112 16.72 2.44 -10.69
C ARG A 112 17.10 1.05 -10.17
N GLN A 113 17.01 0.00 -10.98
CA GLN A 113 17.45 -1.34 -10.58
C GLN A 113 18.94 -1.37 -10.25
N LYS A 114 19.79 -0.70 -11.03
CA LYS A 114 21.25 -0.60 -10.79
C LYS A 114 21.61 0.10 -9.47
N THR A 115 20.69 0.85 -8.86
CA THR A 115 20.90 1.42 -7.51
C THR A 115 20.82 0.38 -6.38
N GLY A 116 20.50 -0.88 -6.68
CA GLY A 116 20.43 -1.97 -5.70
C GLY A 116 19.12 -2.04 -4.92
N VAL A 117 18.10 -1.26 -5.29
CA VAL A 117 16.77 -1.34 -4.65
C VAL A 117 15.98 -2.55 -5.15
N THR A 118 15.03 -3.03 -4.33
CA THR A 118 14.14 -4.14 -4.71
C THR A 118 13.22 -3.77 -5.88
N ASN A 119 12.80 -4.78 -6.66
CA ASN A 119 11.81 -4.61 -7.74
C ASN A 119 10.53 -3.92 -7.26
N ALA A 120 10.07 -4.19 -6.04
CA ALA A 120 8.92 -3.53 -5.44
C ALA A 120 9.13 -2.01 -5.28
N THR A 121 10.34 -1.59 -4.90
CA THR A 121 10.70 -0.17 -4.79
C THR A 121 10.76 0.50 -6.17
N VAL A 122 11.31 -0.19 -7.17
CA VAL A 122 11.34 0.29 -8.56
C VAL A 122 9.91 0.45 -9.09
N ASN A 123 9.07 -0.57 -8.93
CA ASN A 123 7.67 -0.55 -9.34
C ASN A 123 6.90 0.60 -8.71
N ARG A 124 7.08 0.87 -7.40
CA ARG A 124 6.45 2.02 -6.74
C ARG A 124 6.88 3.36 -7.33
N CYS A 125 8.18 3.52 -7.63
CA CYS A 125 8.70 4.71 -8.28
C CYS A 125 8.04 4.93 -9.64
N MET A 126 8.00 3.89 -10.48
CA MET A 126 7.43 3.98 -11.82
C MET A 126 5.89 4.06 -11.82
N GLN A 127 5.22 3.56 -10.78
CA GLN A 127 3.77 3.73 -10.59
C GLN A 127 3.40 5.20 -10.39
N VAL A 128 4.24 5.99 -9.71
CA VAL A 128 4.01 7.43 -9.58
C VAL A 128 4.05 8.11 -10.95
N VAL A 129 5.00 7.72 -11.82
CA VAL A 129 5.04 8.19 -13.21
C VAL A 129 3.77 7.83 -13.97
N SER A 130 3.37 6.55 -13.91
CA SER A 130 2.15 6.05 -14.55
C SER A 130 0.92 6.84 -14.11
N ARG A 131 0.79 7.17 -12.82
CA ARG A 131 -0.34 7.95 -12.29
C ARG A 131 -0.38 9.36 -12.88
N VAL A 132 0.76 10.05 -12.95
CA VAL A 132 0.83 11.40 -13.54
C VAL A 132 0.48 11.35 -15.03
N LEU A 133 1.08 10.44 -15.80
CA LEU A 133 0.78 10.33 -17.24
C LEU A 133 -0.68 9.96 -17.51
N ARG A 134 -1.27 9.08 -16.70
CA ARG A 134 -2.69 8.73 -16.81
C ARG A 134 -3.59 9.92 -16.49
N ARG A 135 -3.26 10.69 -15.46
CA ARG A 135 -4.02 11.89 -15.08
C ARG A 135 -3.92 12.98 -16.14
N ALA A 136 -2.72 13.17 -16.69
CA ALA A 136 -2.50 14.02 -17.84
C ALA A 136 -3.29 13.60 -19.08
N ALA A 137 -3.45 12.29 -19.32
CA ALA A 137 -4.20 11.81 -20.47
C ALA A 137 -5.72 11.81 -20.29
N LEU A 138 -6.21 11.41 -19.10
CA LEU A 138 -7.63 11.13 -18.86
C LEU A 138 -8.36 12.28 -18.17
N ASP A 139 -7.72 12.97 -17.24
CA ASP A 139 -8.40 13.96 -16.37
C ASP A 139 -8.07 15.40 -16.82
N TRP A 140 -6.85 15.65 -17.29
CA TRP A 140 -6.41 16.98 -17.71
C TRP A 140 -6.42 17.16 -19.23
N GLU A 141 -6.50 16.05 -19.95
CA GLU A 141 -6.42 15.97 -21.40
C GLU A 141 -5.19 16.64 -22.04
N TRP A 142 -4.09 16.74 -21.28
CA TRP A 142 -2.80 17.29 -21.69
C TRP A 142 -1.99 16.36 -22.60
N LEU A 143 -2.33 15.06 -22.60
CA LEU A 143 -1.66 14.03 -23.37
C LEU A 143 -2.70 13.17 -24.10
N ALA A 144 -2.48 12.83 -25.37
CA ALA A 144 -3.42 12.00 -26.12
C ALA A 144 -3.53 10.57 -25.54
N ARG A 145 -2.40 10.02 -25.07
CA ARG A 145 -2.34 8.67 -24.49
C ARG A 145 -1.18 8.55 -23.51
N ALA A 146 -1.45 7.99 -22.34
CA ALA A 146 -0.41 7.66 -21.36
C ALA A 146 0.45 6.47 -21.81
N SER A 147 1.76 6.61 -21.72
CA SER A 147 2.72 5.52 -21.94
C SER A 147 2.55 4.41 -20.89
N LYS A 148 2.61 3.16 -21.34
CA LYS A 148 2.47 1.98 -20.45
C LYS A 148 3.78 1.70 -19.72
N VAL A 149 3.77 1.86 -18.40
CA VAL A 149 4.83 1.39 -17.51
C VAL A 149 4.71 -0.11 -17.30
N ARG A 150 5.78 -0.87 -17.56
CA ARG A 150 5.86 -2.30 -17.20
C ARG A 150 6.22 -2.44 -15.72
N SER A 151 5.56 -3.36 -15.03
CA SER A 151 5.99 -3.76 -13.69
C SER A 151 7.00 -4.89 -13.78
N LEU A 152 8.06 -4.78 -12.99
CA LEU A 152 9.03 -5.85 -12.78
C LEU A 152 8.40 -6.97 -11.95
N PRO A 153 8.79 -8.23 -12.17
CA PRO A 153 8.31 -9.34 -11.37
C PRO A 153 8.73 -9.16 -9.91
N GLU A 154 7.79 -9.38 -9.00
CA GLU A 154 8.04 -9.38 -7.56
C GLU A 154 7.93 -10.82 -7.04
N PRO A 155 8.94 -11.33 -6.31
CA PRO A 155 8.85 -12.67 -5.75
C PRO A 155 7.68 -12.75 -4.76
N GLN A 156 6.90 -13.83 -4.84
CA GLN A 156 5.88 -14.08 -3.84
C GLN A 156 6.54 -14.29 -2.48
N LYS A 157 6.19 -13.44 -1.51
CA LYS A 157 6.71 -13.57 -0.15
C LYS A 157 5.87 -14.60 0.59
N ARG A 158 6.51 -15.68 1.05
CA ARG A 158 5.89 -16.63 1.98
C ARG A 158 5.39 -15.87 3.20
N ILE A 159 4.16 -16.17 3.60
CA ILE A 159 3.59 -15.62 4.84
C ILE A 159 4.26 -16.35 5.99
N ARG A 160 4.89 -15.60 6.89
CA ARG A 160 5.40 -16.10 8.15
C ARG A 160 4.36 -15.87 9.23
N TRP A 161 4.10 -16.88 10.06
CA TRP A 161 3.28 -16.82 11.26
C TRP A 161 3.95 -17.60 12.38
N LEU A 162 3.65 -17.31 13.64
CA LEU A 162 4.23 -18.01 14.79
C LEU A 162 3.47 -19.30 15.11
N THR A 163 4.17 -20.32 15.60
CA THR A 163 3.53 -21.41 16.36
C THR A 163 3.13 -20.92 17.75
N VAL A 164 2.29 -21.69 18.46
CA VAL A 164 1.90 -21.38 19.84
C VAL A 164 3.13 -21.35 20.76
N ASP A 165 4.07 -22.28 20.57
CA ASP A 165 5.31 -22.33 21.34
C ASP A 165 6.22 -21.11 21.06
N GLU A 166 6.37 -20.73 19.79
CA GLU A 166 7.13 -19.53 19.41
C GLU A 166 6.50 -18.27 20.01
N ALA A 167 5.18 -18.13 19.94
CA ALA A 167 4.47 -17.00 20.53
C ALA A 167 4.68 -16.94 22.05
N THR A 168 4.62 -18.09 22.73
CA THR A 168 4.85 -18.19 24.18
C THR A 168 6.28 -17.78 24.55
N LYS A 169 7.28 -18.32 23.86
CA LYS A 169 8.70 -17.93 24.04
C LYS A 169 8.89 -16.44 23.81
N LEU A 170 8.31 -15.89 22.75
CA LEU A 170 8.40 -14.46 22.44
C LEU A 170 7.80 -13.59 23.55
N LEU A 171 6.61 -13.93 24.04
CA LEU A 171 5.95 -13.17 25.11
C LEU A 171 6.79 -13.14 26.38
N ASN A 172 7.39 -14.28 26.77
CA ASN A 172 8.25 -14.37 27.95
C ASN A 172 9.54 -13.54 27.84
N GLU A 173 10.02 -13.30 26.62
CA GLU A 173 11.24 -12.55 26.36
C GLU A 173 11.02 -11.04 26.20
N LEU A 174 9.77 -10.58 26.10
CA LEU A 174 9.45 -9.18 25.86
C LEU A 174 9.38 -8.38 27.17
N PRO A 175 9.81 -7.10 27.16
CA PRO A 175 9.55 -6.22 28.29
C PRO A 175 8.02 -5.98 28.44
N PRO A 176 7.52 -5.70 29.65
CA PRO A 176 6.07 -5.69 29.94
C PRO A 176 5.22 -4.84 28.98
N HIS A 177 5.73 -3.66 28.61
CA HIS A 177 5.01 -2.75 27.70
C HIS A 177 4.88 -3.30 26.26
N LEU A 178 5.88 -4.04 25.76
CA LEU A 178 5.78 -4.67 24.44
C LEU A 178 5.04 -6.01 24.51
N GLU A 179 5.21 -6.76 25.59
CA GLU A 179 4.50 -8.03 25.84
C GLU A 179 2.98 -7.81 25.75
N ALA A 180 2.46 -6.82 26.48
CA ALA A 180 1.05 -6.43 26.42
C ALA A 180 0.59 -6.08 24.99
N MET A 181 1.36 -5.26 24.26
CA MET A 181 1.04 -4.89 22.88
C MET A 181 1.02 -6.09 21.92
N VAL A 182 1.96 -7.02 22.09
CA VAL A 182 2.08 -8.23 21.24
C VAL A 182 0.93 -9.17 21.53
N ARG A 183 0.64 -9.45 22.80
CA ARG A 183 -0.49 -10.27 23.23
C ARG A 183 -1.81 -9.71 22.71
N PHE A 184 -2.04 -8.40 22.84
CA PHE A 184 -3.21 -7.74 22.27
C PHE A 184 -3.28 -7.83 20.74
N SER A 185 -2.14 -7.69 20.06
CA SER A 185 -2.07 -7.83 18.60
C SER A 185 -2.39 -9.26 18.14
N LEU A 186 -1.93 -10.27 18.87
CA LEU A 186 -2.23 -11.68 18.61
C LEU A 186 -3.68 -12.04 18.93
N ALA A 187 -4.33 -11.34 19.86
CA ALA A 187 -5.72 -11.59 20.22
C ALA A 187 -6.72 -10.92 19.26
N THR A 188 -6.37 -9.77 18.67
CA THR A 188 -7.30 -8.94 17.89
C THR A 188 -6.98 -8.88 16.39
N GLY A 189 -5.75 -9.23 15.99
CA GLY A 189 -5.30 -9.11 14.61
C GLY A 189 -5.26 -7.68 14.08
N LEU A 190 -5.31 -6.66 14.93
CA LEU A 190 -5.37 -5.28 14.49
C LEU A 190 -4.10 -4.85 13.73
N ARG A 191 -4.24 -3.86 12.84
CA ARG A 191 -3.07 -3.28 12.16
C ARG A 191 -2.16 -2.62 13.20
N GLN A 192 -0.84 -2.66 12.96
CA GLN A 192 0.17 -2.08 13.85
C GLN A 192 -0.17 -0.64 14.27
N SER A 193 -0.57 0.22 13.32
CA SER A 193 -0.95 1.62 13.59
C SER A 193 -2.17 1.75 14.50
N ASN A 194 -3.11 0.81 14.41
CA ASN A 194 -4.34 0.82 15.18
C ASN A 194 -4.08 0.40 16.62
N VAL A 195 -3.19 -0.58 16.84
CA VAL A 195 -2.74 -0.96 18.19
C VAL A 195 -1.94 0.17 18.82
N TYR A 196 -1.04 0.78 18.05
CA TYR A 196 -0.20 1.88 18.52
C TYR A 196 -1.01 3.12 18.96
N ASN A 197 -1.94 3.56 18.12
CA ASN A 197 -2.73 4.76 18.37
C ASN A 197 -4.01 4.50 19.16
N LEU A 198 -4.19 3.30 19.73
CA LEU A 198 -5.42 2.94 20.43
C LEU A 198 -5.60 3.80 21.68
N GLN A 199 -6.75 4.46 21.77
CA GLN A 199 -7.13 5.29 22.90
C GLN A 199 -8.22 4.65 23.74
N TRP A 200 -8.28 4.99 25.03
CA TRP A 200 -9.33 4.47 25.92
C TRP A 200 -10.73 4.87 25.50
N SER A 201 -10.88 6.05 24.87
CA SER A 201 -12.16 6.51 24.31
C SER A 201 -12.71 5.60 23.20
N GLN A 202 -11.88 4.72 22.64
CA GLN A 202 -12.24 3.77 21.59
C GLN A 202 -12.64 2.40 22.13
N ILE A 203 -12.63 2.20 23.44
CA ILE A 203 -12.83 0.89 24.07
C ILE A 203 -14.05 0.92 24.97
N ASP A 204 -14.95 -0.02 24.75
CA ASP A 204 -16.03 -0.35 25.67
C ASP A 204 -15.70 -1.71 26.33
N LEU A 205 -15.14 -1.63 27.54
CA LEU A 205 -14.77 -2.82 28.32
C LEU A 205 -15.99 -3.62 28.79
N ALA A 206 -17.17 -3.01 28.91
CA ALA A 206 -18.38 -3.69 29.34
C ALA A 206 -19.00 -4.49 28.19
N ARG A 207 -19.02 -3.90 26.98
CA ARG A 207 -19.52 -4.56 25.76
C ARG A 207 -18.49 -5.44 25.07
N HIS A 208 -17.26 -5.50 25.57
CA HIS A 208 -16.13 -6.20 24.95
C HIS A 208 -15.91 -5.77 23.49
N GLN A 209 -15.88 -4.46 23.26
CA GLN A 209 -15.75 -3.89 21.92
C GLN A 209 -14.68 -2.80 21.85
N ALA A 210 -13.98 -2.73 20.73
CA ALA A 210 -13.16 -1.59 20.36
C ALA A 210 -13.58 -1.02 18.99
N TRP A 211 -13.37 0.28 18.80
CA TRP A 211 -13.76 0.99 17.58
C TRP A 211 -12.56 1.67 16.93
N ILE A 212 -12.24 1.28 15.71
CA ILE A 212 -11.25 1.99 14.89
C ILE A 212 -12.01 2.97 14.01
N TYR A 213 -11.72 4.27 14.14
CA TYR A 213 -12.36 5.31 13.34
C TYR A 213 -11.95 5.20 11.85
N ALA A 214 -12.79 5.77 10.98
CA ALA A 214 -12.65 5.65 9.53
C ALA A 214 -11.36 6.28 8.99
N ASP A 215 -10.92 7.40 9.57
CA ASP A 215 -9.67 8.11 9.28
C ASP A 215 -8.43 7.31 9.70
N GLN A 216 -8.56 6.45 10.71
CA GLN A 216 -7.53 5.54 11.18
C GLN A 216 -7.55 4.19 10.44
N ALA A 217 -8.65 3.85 9.79
CA ALA A 217 -8.80 2.65 8.99
C ALA A 217 -8.31 2.87 7.55
N LYS A 218 -7.36 2.05 7.10
CA LYS A 218 -6.82 2.11 5.71
C LYS A 218 -7.90 2.03 4.61
N GLY A 219 -9.09 1.50 4.92
CA GLY A 219 -10.23 1.41 3.99
C GLY A 219 -11.25 2.54 4.10
N GLY A 220 -11.04 3.55 4.95
CA GLY A 220 -11.98 4.67 5.12
C GLY A 220 -13.31 4.29 5.76
N LYS A 221 -13.41 3.12 6.40
CA LYS A 221 -14.62 2.63 7.07
C LYS A 221 -14.30 2.33 8.52
N ALA A 222 -15.17 2.76 9.44
CA ALA A 222 -15.04 2.41 10.84
C ALA A 222 -15.12 0.88 11.01
N ILE A 223 -14.31 0.35 11.92
CA ILE A 223 -14.24 -1.10 12.18
C ILE A 223 -14.57 -1.32 13.65
N ALA A 224 -15.69 -2.00 13.89
CA ALA A 224 -15.98 -2.57 15.20
C ALA A 224 -15.17 -3.86 15.38
N VAL A 225 -14.44 -3.96 16.48
CA VAL A 225 -13.55 -5.07 16.79
C VAL A 225 -14.07 -5.75 18.06
N PRO A 226 -14.71 -6.92 17.95
CA PRO A 226 -15.03 -7.73 19.12
C PRO A 226 -13.74 -8.11 19.86
N LEU A 227 -13.73 -7.93 21.17
CA LEU A 227 -12.58 -8.21 22.02
C LEU A 227 -12.77 -9.56 22.72
N SER A 228 -11.80 -10.45 22.54
CA SER A 228 -11.75 -11.71 23.29
C SER A 228 -11.46 -11.46 24.78
N SER A 229 -11.73 -12.45 25.62
CA SER A 229 -11.40 -12.39 27.06
C SER A 229 -9.91 -12.09 27.29
N GLU A 230 -9.03 -12.65 26.47
CA GLU A 230 -7.59 -12.38 26.48
C GLU A 230 -7.28 -10.90 26.20
N ALA A 231 -7.90 -10.32 25.16
CA ALA A 231 -7.73 -8.92 24.84
C ALA A 231 -8.21 -8.01 25.99
N ILE A 232 -9.34 -8.35 26.62
CA ILE A 232 -9.87 -7.64 27.78
C ILE A 232 -8.94 -7.75 28.99
N GLN A 233 -8.35 -8.91 29.24
CA GLN A 233 -7.39 -9.09 30.33
C GLN A 233 -6.17 -8.19 30.14
N VAL A 234 -5.62 -8.13 28.92
CA VAL A 234 -4.52 -7.21 28.60
C VAL A 234 -4.91 -5.77 28.85
N LEU A 235 -6.09 -5.35 28.37
CA LEU A 235 -6.59 -3.99 28.57
C LEU A 235 -6.77 -3.66 30.05
N ARG A 236 -7.36 -4.54 30.85
CA ARG A 236 -7.47 -4.34 32.31
C ARG A 236 -6.10 -4.15 32.95
N GLY A 237 -5.11 -4.92 32.52
CA GLY A 237 -3.72 -4.77 32.93
C GLY A 237 -3.10 -3.43 32.54
N GLN A 238 -3.67 -2.66 31.61
CA GLN A 238 -3.17 -1.33 31.22
C GLN A 238 -3.93 -0.17 31.89
N LEU A 239 -4.99 -0.41 32.67
CA LEU A 239 -5.85 0.66 33.22
C LEU A 239 -5.12 1.64 34.16
N PHE A 240 -4.00 1.21 34.76
CA PHE A 240 -3.17 2.11 35.57
C PHE A 240 -2.54 3.24 34.74
N ASN A 241 -2.44 3.08 33.42
CA ASN A 241 -2.04 4.14 32.50
C ASN A 241 -3.25 5.05 32.23
N GLN A 242 -3.50 6.01 33.14
CA GLN A 242 -4.53 7.05 33.00
C GLN A 242 -4.19 8.13 31.94
N LYS A 243 -3.57 7.73 30.84
CA LYS A 243 -3.25 8.58 29.69
C LYS A 243 -4.31 8.40 28.62
N SER A 244 -4.31 9.24 27.58
CA SER A 244 -5.24 9.09 26.45
C SER A 244 -5.06 7.77 25.70
N HIS A 245 -3.81 7.28 25.61
CA HIS A 245 -3.45 6.05 24.89
C HIS A 245 -3.38 4.85 25.83
N VAL A 246 -3.80 3.69 25.31
CA VAL A 246 -3.82 2.41 26.04
C VAL A 246 -2.41 1.91 26.31
N PHE A 247 -1.57 1.88 25.27
CA PHE A 247 -0.21 1.34 25.34
C PHE A 247 0.81 2.48 25.44
N THR A 248 1.45 2.60 26.61
CA THR A 248 2.43 3.65 26.88
C THR A 248 3.73 3.06 27.45
N TYR A 249 4.84 3.76 27.25
CA TYR A 249 6.12 3.48 27.88
C TYR A 249 6.64 4.75 28.54
N ARG A 250 6.92 4.69 29.84
CA ARG A 250 7.32 5.86 30.65
C ARG A 250 6.37 7.05 30.50
N GLY A 251 5.07 6.77 30.46
CA GLY A 251 4.01 7.78 30.36
C GLY A 251 3.79 8.40 28.97
N GLN A 252 4.52 7.95 27.95
CA GLN A 252 4.39 8.42 26.56
C GLN A 252 3.87 7.31 25.63
N PRO A 253 3.10 7.64 24.57
CA PRO A 253 2.66 6.65 23.58
C PRO A 253 3.84 5.93 22.90
N ILE A 254 3.72 4.61 22.68
CA ILE A 254 4.82 3.77 22.14
C ILE A 254 4.96 3.93 20.61
N THR A 255 5.65 4.96 20.13
CA THR A 255 5.74 5.27 18.69
C THR A 255 6.49 4.23 17.85
N ASN A 256 7.32 3.38 18.48
CA ASN A 256 8.21 2.46 17.78
C ASN A 256 8.29 1.08 18.44
N VAL A 257 7.52 0.15 17.92
CA VAL A 257 7.54 -1.28 18.31
C VAL A 257 8.64 -2.09 17.63
N LYS A 258 9.34 -1.52 16.63
CA LYS A 258 10.42 -2.19 15.87
C LYS A 258 11.80 -1.84 16.43
N GLY A 259 11.85 -1.44 17.71
CA GLY A 259 13.05 -1.00 18.39
C GLY A 259 14.03 -2.14 18.70
N ARG A 260 15.10 -1.79 19.44
CA ARG A 260 16.13 -2.75 19.87
C ARG A 260 15.55 -3.86 20.75
N ALA A 261 14.61 -3.54 21.63
CA ALA A 261 13.98 -4.51 22.55
C ALA A 261 13.28 -5.64 21.80
N TRP A 262 12.43 -5.31 20.81
CA TRP A 262 11.76 -6.28 19.94
C TRP A 262 12.74 -7.22 19.24
N ARG A 263 13.79 -6.67 18.60
CA ARG A 263 14.79 -7.49 17.88
C ARG A 263 15.54 -8.43 18.82
N LYS A 264 15.93 -7.94 20.01
CA LYS A 264 16.61 -8.77 21.01
C LYS A 264 15.70 -9.89 21.55
N ALA A 265 14.42 -9.62 21.77
CA ALA A 265 13.46 -10.62 22.20
C ALA A 265 13.28 -11.73 21.14
N LEU A 266 13.19 -11.38 19.86
CA LEU A 266 13.14 -12.37 18.77
C LEU A 266 14.37 -13.28 18.76
N VAL A 267 15.57 -12.72 18.92
CA VAL A 267 16.82 -13.51 18.97
C VAL A 267 16.81 -14.47 20.16
N ARG A 268 16.42 -14.01 21.36
CA ARG A 268 16.35 -14.89 22.55
C ARG A 268 15.27 -15.97 22.42
N ALA A 269 14.16 -15.65 21.76
CA ALA A 269 13.10 -16.60 21.47
C ALA A 269 13.43 -17.58 20.31
N GLY A 270 14.55 -17.39 19.60
CA GLY A 270 14.95 -18.21 18.45
C GLY A 270 14.08 -18.00 17.21
N ILE A 271 13.53 -16.79 17.02
CA ILE A 271 12.59 -16.49 15.94
C ILE A 271 13.27 -15.64 14.86
N ASP A 272 13.43 -16.24 13.68
CA ASP A 272 14.00 -15.56 12.51
C ASP A 272 12.94 -15.04 11.52
N ASN A 273 13.33 -14.01 10.77
CA ASN A 273 12.55 -13.42 9.67
C ASN A 273 11.10 -13.04 10.06
N PHE A 274 10.90 -12.53 11.28
CA PHE A 274 9.59 -12.14 11.80
C PHE A 274 9.52 -10.64 12.09
N ARG A 275 8.48 -9.98 11.60
CA ARG A 275 8.22 -8.55 11.77
C ARG A 275 6.94 -8.36 12.56
N TRP A 276 6.77 -7.18 13.15
CA TRP A 276 5.54 -6.86 13.90
C TRP A 276 4.25 -7.11 13.11
N HIS A 277 4.23 -6.78 11.81
CA HIS A 277 3.04 -7.00 10.99
C HIS A 277 2.70 -8.48 10.81
N ASP A 278 3.68 -9.36 10.99
CA ASP A 278 3.50 -10.80 10.90
C ASP A 278 2.70 -11.32 12.12
N LEU A 279 2.53 -10.56 13.21
CA LEU A 279 1.56 -10.88 14.29
C LEU A 279 0.12 -10.94 13.78
N ARG A 280 -0.26 -10.05 12.86
CA ARG A 280 -1.58 -10.10 12.21
C ARG A 280 -1.69 -11.30 11.27
N HIS A 281 -0.60 -11.69 10.63
CA HIS A 281 -0.54 -12.93 9.86
C HIS A 281 -0.71 -14.14 10.78
N THR A 282 -0.08 -14.15 11.95
CA THR A 282 -0.27 -15.18 12.99
C THR A 282 -1.71 -15.29 13.43
N TRP A 283 -2.35 -14.19 13.81
CA TRP A 283 -3.77 -14.19 14.18
C TRP A 283 -4.67 -14.76 13.07
N ALA A 284 -4.44 -14.35 11.81
CA ALA A 284 -5.21 -14.86 10.68
C ALA A 284 -4.98 -16.36 10.43
N SER A 285 -3.71 -16.81 10.49
CA SER A 285 -3.35 -18.22 10.34
C SER A 285 -3.99 -19.08 11.43
N TRP A 286 -3.94 -18.66 12.69
CA TRP A 286 -4.56 -19.38 13.80
C TRP A 286 -6.08 -19.45 13.67
N HIS A 287 -6.74 -18.38 13.22
CA HIS A 287 -8.18 -18.45 12.93
C HIS A 287 -8.51 -19.50 11.88
N VAL A 288 -7.75 -19.52 10.78
CA VAL A 288 -7.97 -20.50 9.69
C VAL A 288 -7.68 -21.93 10.15
N GLN A 289 -6.60 -22.14 10.89
CA GLN A 289 -6.25 -23.45 11.48
C GLN A 289 -7.34 -23.94 12.46
N ASN A 290 -7.91 -23.03 13.26
CA ASN A 290 -9.03 -23.35 14.16
C ASN A 290 -10.41 -23.36 13.47
N GLY A 291 -10.45 -23.46 12.14
CA GLY A 291 -11.71 -23.66 11.38
C GLY A 291 -12.58 -22.41 11.22
N THR A 292 -12.08 -21.20 11.47
CA THR A 292 -12.85 -19.97 11.26
C THR A 292 -13.15 -19.78 9.77
N PRO A 293 -14.42 -19.63 9.35
CA PRO A 293 -14.75 -19.41 7.95
C PRO A 293 -14.11 -18.12 7.40
N LEU A 294 -13.59 -18.17 6.17
CA LEU A 294 -12.83 -17.06 5.58
C LEU A 294 -13.63 -15.74 5.49
N HIS A 295 -14.94 -15.82 5.29
CA HIS A 295 -15.80 -14.62 5.26
C HIS A 295 -15.93 -13.97 6.64
N VAL A 296 -16.01 -14.76 7.72
CA VAL A 296 -15.99 -14.25 9.10
C VAL A 296 -14.63 -13.62 9.40
N LEU A 297 -13.54 -14.30 9.03
CA LEU A 297 -12.19 -13.78 9.20
C LEU A 297 -11.97 -12.46 8.43
N GLN A 298 -12.53 -12.34 7.22
CA GLN A 298 -12.50 -11.11 6.44
C GLN A 298 -13.13 -9.94 7.21
N GLN A 299 -14.31 -10.16 7.81
CA GLN A 299 -15.03 -9.17 8.60
C GLN A 299 -14.25 -8.81 9.87
N LEU A 300 -13.83 -9.82 10.65
CA LEU A 300 -13.06 -9.62 11.89
C LEU A 300 -11.79 -8.81 11.67
N GLY A 301 -11.05 -9.08 10.59
CA GLY A 301 -9.85 -8.32 10.30
C GLY A 301 -10.08 -7.01 9.54
N GLY A 302 -11.28 -6.75 9.01
CA GLY A 302 -11.55 -5.59 8.16
C GLY A 302 -10.75 -5.60 6.85
N TRP A 303 -10.72 -6.74 6.16
CA TRP A 303 -10.19 -6.84 4.80
C TRP A 303 -11.24 -6.42 3.77
N GLN A 304 -10.79 -5.70 2.72
CA GLN A 304 -11.68 -5.16 1.69
C GLN A 304 -12.22 -6.22 0.73
N SER A 305 -11.47 -7.31 0.52
CA SER A 305 -11.89 -8.41 -0.34
C SER A 305 -11.49 -9.76 0.25
N LEU A 306 -12.24 -10.79 -0.11
CA LEU A 306 -11.95 -12.18 0.27
C LEU A 306 -10.62 -12.67 -0.32
N GLU A 307 -10.23 -12.18 -1.50
CA GLU A 307 -8.94 -12.43 -2.14
C GLU A 307 -7.75 -12.09 -1.21
N MET A 308 -7.88 -11.03 -0.40
CA MET A 308 -6.84 -10.69 0.59
C MET A 308 -6.73 -11.73 1.72
N VAL A 309 -7.75 -12.54 1.94
CA VAL A 309 -7.78 -13.57 3.00
C VAL A 309 -7.44 -14.96 2.43
N GLN A 310 -7.71 -15.21 1.15
CA GLN A 310 -7.39 -16.47 0.46
C GLN A 310 -5.93 -16.91 0.62
N LYS A 311 -5.02 -15.95 0.82
CA LYS A 311 -3.62 -16.25 1.11
C LYS A 311 -3.39 -17.13 2.34
N TYR A 312 -4.36 -17.25 3.25
CA TYR A 312 -4.28 -18.12 4.42
C TYR A 312 -5.06 -19.44 4.26
N ALA A 313 -5.90 -19.55 3.23
CA ALA A 313 -6.84 -20.67 3.05
C ALA A 313 -6.16 -22.05 2.94
N HIS A 314 -4.91 -22.09 2.46
CA HIS A 314 -4.15 -23.32 2.35
C HIS A 314 -3.62 -23.85 3.70
N LEU A 315 -3.73 -23.08 4.79
CA LEU A 315 -3.24 -23.47 6.12
C LEU A 315 -4.19 -24.41 6.86
N SER A 316 -5.35 -24.70 6.28
CA SER A 316 -6.45 -25.43 6.89
C SER A 316 -6.88 -26.62 6.03
N SER A 317 -5.95 -27.48 5.64
CA SER A 317 -6.33 -28.82 5.17
C SER A 317 -7.25 -29.50 6.18
N GLU A 318 -7.07 -29.24 7.48
CA GLU A 318 -7.94 -29.72 8.56
C GLU A 318 -9.36 -29.12 8.55
N HIS A 319 -9.58 -27.89 8.06
CA HIS A 319 -10.96 -27.38 7.94
C HIS A 319 -11.76 -28.16 6.89
N LEU A 320 -11.09 -28.85 5.95
CA LEU A 320 -11.76 -29.67 4.94
C LEU A 320 -12.19 -31.01 5.54
N ALA A 321 -11.57 -31.47 6.63
CA ALA A 321 -11.86 -32.77 7.23
C ALA A 321 -13.36 -32.96 7.58
N PRO A 322 -14.08 -31.98 8.16
CA PRO A 322 -15.53 -32.07 8.37
C PRO A 322 -16.39 -32.08 7.10
N TYR A 323 -15.80 -31.80 5.93
CA TYR A 323 -16.48 -31.79 4.62
C TYR A 323 -16.15 -33.02 3.78
N VAL A 324 -15.01 -33.67 4.02
CA VAL A 324 -14.61 -34.93 3.35
C VAL A 324 -15.68 -36.01 3.56
N GLU A 325 -16.17 -36.13 4.79
CA GLU A 325 -17.20 -37.11 5.17
C GLU A 325 -18.62 -36.74 4.72
N ARG A 326 -18.83 -35.64 3.99
CA ARG A 326 -20.17 -35.28 3.50
C ARG A 326 -20.57 -36.05 2.24
N VAL A 327 -19.63 -36.79 1.63
CA VAL A 327 -19.84 -37.57 0.40
C VAL A 327 -19.55 -39.07 0.62
N SER A 328 -19.56 -39.56 1.86
CA SER A 328 -19.32 -41.00 2.15
C SER A 328 -20.57 -41.89 2.00
N GLY A 329 -21.60 -41.44 1.27
CA GLY A 329 -22.87 -42.15 1.06
C GLY A 329 -22.96 -43.05 -0.18
N LEU A 330 -21.86 -43.52 -0.75
CA LEU A 330 -21.89 -44.55 -1.80
C LEU A 330 -22.03 -45.93 -1.16
N ASN A 331 -23.20 -46.21 -0.58
CA ASN A 331 -23.61 -47.57 -0.25
C ASN A 331 -23.80 -48.34 -1.55
N VAL A 332 -22.80 -49.12 -1.94
CA VAL A 332 -22.98 -50.20 -2.90
C VAL A 332 -23.78 -51.28 -2.17
N ASN A 333 -25.10 -51.26 -2.37
CA ASN A 333 -25.97 -52.38 -2.06
C ASN A 333 -25.66 -53.52 -3.05
N ASP A 334 -24.60 -54.29 -2.80
CA ASP A 334 -24.51 -55.61 -3.40
C ASP A 334 -25.17 -56.60 -2.44
N GLY A 335 -26.45 -56.83 -2.70
CA GLY A 335 -27.20 -57.89 -2.08
C GLY A 335 -26.56 -59.24 -2.43
N VAL A 336 -26.02 -59.91 -1.43
CA VAL A 336 -25.89 -61.37 -1.45
C VAL A 336 -26.60 -61.89 -0.22
N THR A 337 -27.73 -62.50 -0.51
CA THR A 337 -28.63 -63.27 0.34
C THR A 337 -27.92 -64.25 1.27
N ASP A 338 -28.31 -64.13 2.53
CA ASP A 338 -28.51 -65.18 3.53
C ASP A 338 -28.42 -66.63 3.00
N VAL A 339 -27.45 -67.39 3.53
CA VAL A 339 -27.48 -68.85 3.46
C VAL A 339 -27.25 -69.42 4.86
N ALA A 340 -28.39 -69.67 5.51
CA ALA A 340 -28.69 -70.81 6.36
C ALA A 340 -27.64 -71.22 7.40
N THR A 341 -28.02 -70.92 8.64
CA THR A 341 -27.70 -71.68 9.85
C THR A 341 -27.82 -73.20 9.59
N PHE A 342 -26.72 -73.95 9.68
CA PHE A 342 -26.77 -75.39 9.91
C PHE A 342 -25.99 -75.70 11.19
N GLN A 343 -26.76 -75.91 12.27
CA GLN A 343 -26.29 -76.59 13.46
C GLN A 343 -25.89 -78.02 13.09
N LEU A 344 -24.69 -78.44 13.49
CA LEU A 344 -24.43 -79.84 13.80
C LEU A 344 -23.71 -79.92 15.15
N ARG A 345 -24.49 -80.22 16.20
CA ARG A 345 -24.02 -81.00 17.34
C ARG A 345 -24.11 -82.48 16.98
N LYS A 346 -22.99 -83.22 17.11
CA LYS A 346 -22.87 -84.49 17.86
C LYS A 346 -21.53 -85.17 17.52
N GLY A 347 -20.84 -85.62 18.57
CA GLY A 347 -19.61 -86.42 18.53
C GLY A 347 -18.73 -86.07 19.70
#